data_AF-A0ABD0PDI5-F1
#
_entry.id   AF-A0ABD0PDI5-F1
#
_cell.length_a   1.000
_cell.length_b   1.000
_cell.length_c   1.000
_cell.angle_alpha   90.00
_cell.angle_beta   90.00
_cell.angle_gamma   90.00
#
_symmetry.space_group_name_H-M   'P 1'
#
loop_
_entity.id
_entity.type
_entity.pdbx_description
1 polymer ?
#
loop_
_entity_poly.entity_id
_entity_poly.type
_entity_poly.pdbx_seq_one_letter_code
_entity_poly.pdbx_strand_id
1 'polypeptide(L)' 'FSTVEPVGLSESQQIQMFYRVLTGSMDVTRCWAERLPGFSELHHDDQNLLIDSAFLELFVLRLAN' A
#
# COMPACT_ATOMS: atom_id res chain seq x y z
N PHE A 1 8.64 -23.53 -34.08
CA PHE A 1 7.58 -22.93 -33.25
C PHE A 1 8.02 -23.04 -31.80
N SER A 2 8.69 -22.01 -31.27
CA SER A 2 9.05 -21.99 -29.85
C SER A 2 7.84 -21.48 -29.07
N THR A 3 7.31 -22.34 -28.22
CA THR A 3 6.31 -22.00 -27.21
C THR A 3 6.91 -20.93 -26.31
N VAL A 4 6.46 -19.69 -26.47
CA VAL A 4 6.73 -18.62 -25.50
C VAL A 4 5.93 -19.00 -24.26
N GLU A 5 6.55 -19.73 -23.32
CA GLU A 5 6.02 -19.77 -21.97
C GLU A 5 5.92 -18.31 -21.50
N PRO A 6 4.77 -17.87 -20.96
CA PRO A 6 4.74 -16.57 -20.31
C PRO A 6 5.78 -16.68 -19.20
N VAL A 7 6.86 -15.89 -19.30
CA VAL A 7 7.86 -15.80 -18.23
C VAL A 7 7.10 -15.28 -17.02
N GLY A 8 6.60 -16.22 -16.22
CA GLY A 8 6.07 -15.94 -14.90
C GLY A 8 7.20 -15.28 -14.16
N LEU A 9 6.93 -14.10 -13.61
CA LEU A 9 7.87 -13.41 -12.73
C LEU A 9 8.36 -14.42 -11.69
N SER A 10 9.67 -14.47 -11.45
CA SER A 10 10.21 -15.30 -10.37
C SER A 10 9.59 -14.87 -9.04
N GLU A 11 9.50 -15.77 -8.07
CA GLU A 11 8.95 -15.47 -6.74
C GLU A 11 9.60 -14.21 -6.13
N SER A 12 10.92 -14.06 -6.28
CA SER A 12 11.65 -12.86 -5.87
C SER A 12 11.19 -11.58 -6.58
N GLN A 13 10.89 -11.63 -7.88
CA GLN A 13 10.37 -10.50 -8.65
C GLN A 13 8.92 -10.18 -8.26
N GLN A 14 8.11 -11.20 -7.98
CA GLN A 14 6.74 -11.02 -7.49
C GLN A 14 6.73 -10.35 -6.12
N ILE A 15 7.59 -10.79 -5.20
CA ILE A 15 7.76 -10.19 -3.87
C ILE A 15 8.25 -8.74 -3.99
N GLN A 16 9.24 -8.47 -4.83
CA GLN A 16 9.73 -7.09 -5.07
C GLN A 16 8.64 -6.18 -5.64
N MET A 17 7.86 -6.68 -6.60
CA MET A 17 6.72 -5.94 -7.16
C MET A 17 5.66 -5.67 -6.09
N PHE A 18 5.34 -6.67 -5.25
CA PHE A 18 4.42 -6.51 -4.14
C PHE A 18 4.87 -5.43 -3.17
N TYR A 19 6.12 -5.46 -2.72
CA TYR A 19 6.65 -4.42 -1.83
C TYR A 19 6.62 -3.04 -2.47
N ARG A 20 6.93 -2.92 -3.77
CA ARG A 20 6.84 -1.65 -4.49
C ARG A 20 5.40 -1.11 -4.49
N VAL A 21 4.40 -1.95 -4.72
CA VAL A 21 2.98 -1.55 -4.66
C VAL A 21 2.56 -1.22 -3.24
N LEU A 22 3.00 -2.01 -2.26
CA LEU A 22 2.71 -1.81 -0.84
C LEU A 22 3.24 -0.46 -0.38
N THR A 23 4.53 -0.19 -0.58
CA THR A 23 5.16 1.09 -0.20
C THR A 23 4.52 2.27 -0.94
N GLY A 24 4.29 2.16 -2.25
CA GLY A 24 3.62 3.23 -3.01
C GLY A 24 2.19 3.50 -2.54
N SER A 25 1.47 2.47 -2.10
CA SER A 25 0.11 2.61 -1.56
C SER A 25 0.11 3.28 -0.19
N MET A 26 1.20 3.18 0.57
CA MET A 26 1.34 3.84 1.87
C MET A 26 1.34 5.36 1.72
N ASP A 27 2.08 5.89 0.74
CA ASP A 27 2.11 7.33 0.46
C ASP A 27 0.71 7.85 0.05
N VAL A 28 0.01 7.10 -0.80
CA VAL A 28 -1.36 7.44 -1.21
C VAL A 28 -2.33 7.41 -0.03
N THR A 29 -2.17 6.47 0.90
CA THR A 29 -2.98 6.39 2.12
C THR A 29 -2.71 7.56 3.05
N ARG A 30 -1.46 7.99 3.22
CA ARG A 30 -1.11 9.19 3.99
C ARG A 30 -1.74 10.46 3.41
N CYS A 31 -1.56 10.71 2.11
CA CYS A 31 -2.19 11.85 1.45
C CYS A 31 -3.73 11.78 1.46
N TRP A 32 -4.32 10.59 1.52
CA TRP A 32 -5.77 10.45 1.72
C TRP A 32 -6.18 10.79 3.15
N ALA A 33 -5.42 10.33 4.15
CA ALA A 33 -5.72 10.60 5.55
C ALA A 33 -5.59 12.09 5.89
N GLU A 34 -4.61 12.80 5.32
CA GLU A 34 -4.49 14.27 5.43
C GLU A 34 -5.71 15.04 4.88
N ARG A 35 -6.49 14.42 3.98
CA ARG A 35 -7.73 15.01 3.45
C ARG A 35 -8.95 14.72 4.33
N LEU A 36 -8.82 13.87 5.36
CA LEU A 36 -9.91 13.59 6.27
C LEU A 36 -10.09 14.75 7.26
N PRO A 37 -11.33 15.25 7.43
CA PRO A 37 -11.59 16.31 8.40
C PRO A 37 -11.25 15.83 9.81
N GLY A 38 -10.48 16.64 10.55
CA GLY A 38 -10.02 16.34 11.91
C GLY A 38 -8.81 15.41 12.02
N PHE A 39 -8.38 14.75 10.94
CA PHE A 39 -7.19 13.87 11.00
C PHE A 39 -5.90 14.69 11.10
N SER A 40 -5.77 15.76 10.33
CA SER A 40 -4.62 16.68 10.39
C SER A 40 -4.55 17.49 11.69
N GLU A 41 -5.61 17.46 12.51
CA GLU A 41 -5.65 18.14 13.82
C GLU A 41 -5.05 17.26 14.94
N LEU A 42 -4.85 15.96 14.69
CA LEU A 42 -4.21 15.04 15.63
C LEU A 42 -2.71 15.33 15.75
N HIS A 43 -2.09 14.87 16.84
CA HIS A 43 -0.64 14.97 16.98
C HIS A 43 0.06 14.16 15.88
N HIS A 44 1.18 14.65 15.36
CA HIS A 44 1.90 14.01 14.26
C HIS A 44 2.26 12.55 14.57
N ASP A 45 2.62 12.25 15.82
CA ASP A 45 2.92 10.88 16.25
C ASP A 45 1.68 9.98 16.24
N ASP A 46 0.51 10.51 16.60
CA ASP A 46 -0.75 9.77 16.56
C ASP A 46 -1.21 9.54 15.12
N GLN A 47 -1.02 10.52 14.22
CA GLN A 47 -1.28 10.37 12.79
C GLN A 47 -0.45 9.23 12.20
N ASN A 48 0.86 9.20 12.50
CA ASN A 48 1.74 8.12 12.05
C ASN A 48 1.33 6.78 12.67
N LEU A 49 1.04 6.73 13.97
CA LEU A 49 0.64 5.52 14.66
C LEU A 49 -0.65 4.92 14.06
N LEU A 50 -1.66 5.75 13.80
CA LEU A 50 -2.92 5.33 13.19
C LEU A 50 -2.70 4.79 11.77
N ILE A 51 -1.87 5.45 10.96
CA ILE A 51 -1.58 4.98 9.60
C ILE A 51 -0.78 3.69 9.67
N ASP A 52 0.31 3.63 10.43
CA ASP A 52 1.17 2.46 10.50
C ASP A 52 0.43 1.23 11.07
N SER A 53 -0.52 1.43 11.98
CA SER A 53 -1.37 0.35 12.52
C SER A 53 -2.47 -0.10 11.57
N ALA A 54 -3.20 0.83 10.94
CA ALA A 54 -4.36 0.51 10.11
C ALA A 54 -4.05 0.35 8.61
N PHE A 55 -2.81 0.62 8.18
CA PHE A 55 -2.45 0.67 6.76
C PHE A 55 -2.77 -0.63 6.01
N LEU A 56 -2.43 -1.80 6.57
CA LEU A 56 -2.68 -3.08 5.92
C LEU A 56 -4.18 -3.35 5.76
N GLU A 57 -4.99 -3.01 6.76
CA GLU A 57 -6.45 -3.14 6.68
C GLU A 57 -7.02 -2.24 5.58
N LEU A 58 -6.60 -0.96 5.54
CA LEU A 58 -7.00 -0.01 4.49
C LEU A 58 -6.53 -0.44 3.09
N PHE A 59 -5.33 -1.00 3.00
CA PHE A 59 -4.77 -1.52 1.75
C PHE A 59 -5.58 -2.70 1.22
N VAL A 60 -5.87 -3.69 2.06
CA VAL A 60 -6.70 -4.85 1.69
C VAL A 60 -8.11 -4.41 1.33
N LEU A 61 -8.70 -3.48 2.10
CA LEU A 61 -10.03 -2.94 1.81
C LEU A 61 -10.10 -2.30 0.41
N ARG A 62 -9.05 -1.57 0.00
CA ARG A 62 -8.96 -0.96 -1.34
C ARG A 62 -8.73 -1.99 -2.45
N LEU A 63 -8.06 -3.11 -2.17
CA LEU A 63 -7.86 -4.19 -3.13
C LEU A 63 -9.11 -5.07 -3.32
N ALA A 64 -9.94 -5.17 -2.29
CA ALA A 64 -11.17 -5.96 -2.32
C ALA A 64 -12.31 -5.30 -3.12
N ASN A 65 -12.18 -4.01 -3.42
CA ASN A 65 -13.17 -3.20 -4.13
C ASN A 65 -12.83 -3.09 -5.62
#